data_AF-A0A2G9TFA4-F1
#
_entry.id   AF-A0A2G9TFA4-F1
#
_cell.length_a   1.000
_cell.length_b   1.000
_cell.length_c   1.000
_cell.angle_alpha   90.00
_cell.angle_beta   90.00
_cell.angle_gamma   90.00
#
_symmetry.space_group_name_H-M   'P 1'
#
loop_
_entity.id
_entity.type
_entity.pdbx_description
1 polymer ?
#
loop_
_entity_poly.entity_id
_entity_poly.type
_entity_poly.pdbx_seq_one_letter_code
_entity_poly.pdbx_strand_id
1 'polypeptide(L)' 'VNLLSIDGGGTRGMMGLEVLEQIERISGKKVCELFDHVVGVSTGSIISSLLIGKGYSVRECRSVYMEVSRKYELN' A
#
# COMPACT_ATOMS: atom_id res chain seq x y z
N VAL A 1 -3.19 2.88 -20.02
CA VAL A 1 -2.25 3.15 -18.92
C VAL A 1 -3.07 3.40 -17.67
N ASN A 2 -3.01 2.49 -16.72
CA ASN A 2 -3.70 2.55 -15.43
C ASN A 2 -2.72 3.01 -14.36
N LEU A 3 -3.04 4.12 -13.69
CA LEU A 3 -2.21 4.73 -12.65
C LEU A 3 -2.92 4.64 -11.30
N LEU A 4 -2.19 4.20 -10.27
CA LEU A 4 -2.58 4.33 -8.87
C LEU A 4 -1.73 5.42 -8.21
N SER A 5 -2.37 6.39 -7.57
CA SER A 5 -1.71 7.42 -6.76
C SER A 5 -2.11 7.25 -5.29
N ILE A 6 -1.11 7.24 -4.40
CA ILE A 6 -1.29 7.06 -2.97
C ILE A 6 -0.74 8.29 -2.24
N ASP A 7 -1.65 9.08 -1.68
CA ASP A 7 -1.29 10.25 -0.88
C ASP A 7 -0.60 9.87 0.44
N GLY A 8 0.15 10.82 0.99
CA GLY A 8 0.67 10.73 2.35
C GLY A 8 -0.44 10.95 3.39
N GLY A 9 -0.25 10.46 4.61
CA GLY A 9 -1.27 10.65 5.64
C GLY A 9 -0.96 10.10 7.04
N GLY A 10 0.23 9.55 7.26
CA GLY A 10 0.54 8.81 8.49
C GLY A 10 -0.34 7.57 8.59
N THR A 11 -0.79 7.24 9.80
CA THR A 11 -1.65 6.07 10.09
C THR A 11 -2.94 6.03 9.25
N ARG A 12 -3.42 7.17 8.73
CA ARG A 12 -4.56 7.25 7.80
C ARG A 12 -4.33 6.50 6.48
N GLY A 13 -3.09 6.18 6.12
CA GLY A 13 -2.76 5.30 4.98
C GLY A 13 -3.44 3.92 5.05
N MET A 14 -3.84 3.49 6.25
CA MET A 14 -4.62 2.26 6.45
C MET A 14 -5.96 2.25 5.74
N MET A 15 -6.63 3.40 5.60
CA MET A 15 -7.89 3.49 4.87
C MET A 15 -7.71 3.18 3.38
N GLY A 16 -6.61 3.68 2.79
CA GLY A 16 -6.28 3.38 1.39
C GLY A 16 -5.97 1.89 1.18
N LEU A 17 -5.26 1.26 2.12
CA LEU A 17 -5.01 -0.18 2.08
C LEU A 17 -6.31 -1.00 2.17
N GLU A 18 -7.33 -0.54 2.90
CA GLU A 18 -8.61 -1.26 2.94
C GLU A 18 -9.29 -1.27 1.58
N VAL A 19 -9.33 -0.13 0.89
CA VAL A 19 -9.87 -0.05 -0.47
C VAL A 19 -9.09 -0.95 -1.43
N LEU A 20 -7.76 -0.93 -1.37
CA LEU A 20 -6.91 -1.76 -2.23
C LEU A 20 -7.09 -3.26 -1.95
N GLU A 21 -7.31 -3.68 -0.70
CA GLU A 21 -7.56 -5.08 -0.37
C GLU A 21 -8.88 -5.56 -0.98
N GLN A 22 -9.92 -4.72 -1.00
CA GLN A 22 -11.16 -5.06 -1.70
C GLN A 22 -10.94 -5.20 -3.22
N ILE A 23 -10.12 -4.34 -3.81
CA ILE A 23 -9.77 -4.39 -5.23
C ILE A 23 -9.00 -5.69 -5.56
N GLU A 24 -7.99 -6.06 -4.77
CA GLU A 24 -7.28 -7.34 -4.93
C GLU A 24 -8.26 -8.51 -4.81
N ARG A 25 -9.15 -8.49 -3.82
CA ARG A 25 -10.12 -9.58 -3.61
C ARG A 25 -11.09 -9.74 -4.78
N ILE A 26 -11.62 -8.64 -5.30
CA ILE A 26 -12.60 -8.67 -6.41
C ILE A 26 -11.92 -9.09 -7.72
N SER A 27 -10.70 -8.60 -7.96
CA SER A 27 -9.96 -8.90 -9.19
C SER A 27 -9.26 -10.26 -9.20
N GLY A 28 -8.96 -10.81 -8.01
CA GLY A 28 -8.15 -12.02 -7.84
C GLY A 28 -6.67 -11.81 -8.16
N LYS A 29 -6.21 -10.56 -8.30
CA LYS A 29 -4.85 -10.20 -8.70
C LYS A 29 -4.22 -9.25 -7.70
N LYS A 30 -2.90 -9.25 -7.61
CA LYS A 30 -2.17 -8.27 -6.78
C LYS A 30 -2.22 -6.88 -7.38
N VAL A 31 -2.07 -5.84 -6.57
CA VAL A 31 -2.00 -4.44 -7.04
C VAL A 31 -0.96 -4.26 -8.15
N CYS A 32 0.20 -4.92 -8.04
CA CYS A 32 1.27 -4.84 -9.04
C CYS A 32 0.91 -5.45 -10.41
N GLU A 33 -0.15 -6.24 -10.50
CA GLU A 33 -0.65 -6.83 -11.74
C GLU A 33 -1.82 -6.03 -12.34
N LEU A 34 -2.36 -5.05 -11.60
CA LEU A 34 -3.54 -4.27 -11.97
C LEU A 34 -3.22 -2.89 -12.55
N PHE A 35 -2.10 -2.31 -12.12
CA PHE A 35 -1.70 -0.96 -12.48
C PHE A 35 -0.35 -0.96 -13.18
N ASP A 36 -0.25 -0.19 -14.27
CA ASP A 36 1.01 -0.02 -15.01
C ASP A 36 1.99 0.84 -14.21
N HIS A 37 1.47 1.78 -13.43
CA HIS A 37 2.25 2.69 -12.59
C HIS A 37 1.60 2.87 -11.22
N VAL A 38 2.43 2.86 -10.17
CA VAL A 38 2.02 3.25 -8.82
C VAL A 38 2.97 4.31 -8.29
N VAL A 39 2.41 5.42 -7.85
CA VAL A 39 3.14 6.56 -7.30
C VAL A 39 2.61 6.88 -5.92
N GLY A 40 3.48 7.34 -5.03
CA GLY A 40 3.04 7.81 -3.73
C GLY A 40 4.08 8.69 -3.04
N VAL A 41 3.60 9.50 -2.10
CA VAL A 41 4.41 10.46 -1.34
C VAL A 41 4.37 10.15 0.16
N SER A 42 5.49 10.32 0.87
CA SER A 42 5.61 10.04 2.30
C SER A 42 5.16 8.60 2.64
N THR A 43 4.14 8.42 3.49
CA THR A 43 3.49 7.14 3.75
C THR A 43 3.12 6.39 2.46
N GLY A 44 2.61 7.10 1.46
CA GLY A 44 2.27 6.54 0.16
C GLY A 44 3.47 5.97 -0.57
N SER A 45 4.67 6.56 -0.42
CA SER A 45 5.91 6.03 -1.02
C SER A 45 6.30 4.68 -0.40
N ILE A 46 6.13 4.55 0.92
CA ILE A 46 6.40 3.28 1.63
C ILE A 46 5.44 2.20 1.12
N ILE A 47 4.14 2.49 1.10
CA ILE A 47 3.11 1.56 0.60
C ILE A 47 3.38 1.17 -0.85
N SER A 48 3.64 2.15 -1.73
CA SER A 48 3.95 1.90 -3.15
C SER A 48 5.18 1.01 -3.32
N SER A 49 6.21 1.20 -2.50
CA SER A 49 7.44 0.41 -2.54
C SER A 49 7.22 -1.04 -2.11
N LEU A 50 6.35 -1.27 -1.13
CA LEU A 50 5.98 -2.62 -0.68
C LEU A 50 5.12 -3.34 -1.73
N LEU A 51 4.11 -2.65 -2.28
CA LEU A 51 3.22 -3.24 -3.28
C LEU A 51 3.94 -3.55 -4.59
N ILE A 52 4.78 -2.63 -5.10
CA ILE A 52 5.42 -2.78 -6.41
C ILE A 52 6.84 -3.32 -6.29
N GLY A 53 7.68 -2.71 -5.46
CA GLY A 53 9.09 -3.09 -5.33
C GLY A 53 9.30 -4.47 -4.70
N LYS A 54 8.41 -4.88 -3.78
CA LYS A 54 8.43 -6.22 -3.17
C LYS A 54 7.39 -7.17 -3.75
N GLY A 55 6.42 -6.69 -4.52
CA GLY A 55 5.34 -7.51 -5.06
C GLY A 55 4.43 -8.10 -3.97
N TYR A 56 4.34 -7.44 -2.83
CA TYR A 56 3.50 -7.87 -1.71
C TYR A 56 2.02 -7.70 -2.05
N SER A 57 1.21 -8.62 -1.56
CA SER A 57 -0.23 -8.39 -1.44
C SER A 57 -0.50 -7.21 -0.50
N VAL A 58 -1.68 -6.63 -0.60
CA VAL A 58 -2.10 -5.53 0.29
C VAL A 58 -2.09 -5.97 1.75
N ARG A 59 -2.40 -7.24 2.03
CA ARG A 59 -2.36 -7.81 3.38
C ARG A 59 -0.94 -7.87 3.95
N GLU A 60 0.04 -8.31 3.16
CA GLU A 60 1.45 -8.31 3.57
C GLU A 60 1.97 -6.88 3.76
N CYS A 61 1.64 -5.98 2.83
CA CYS A 61 1.97 -4.56 2.93
C CYS A 61 1.41 -3.95 4.23
N ARG A 62 0.16 -4.26 4.59
CA ARG A 62 -0.49 -3.79 5.81
C ARG A 62 0.26 -4.24 7.07
N SER A 63 0.65 -5.51 7.14
CA SER A 63 1.39 -6.06 8.29
C SER A 63 2.70 -5.32 8.51
N VAL A 64 3.50 -5.16 7.45
CA VAL A 64 4.80 -4.45 7.52
C VAL A 64 4.60 -2.97 7.86
N TYR A 65 3.63 -2.31 7.23
CA TYR A 65 3.36 -0.90 7.48
C TYR A 65 2.96 -0.64 8.94
N MET A 66 2.14 -1.51 9.54
CA MET A 66 1.74 -1.41 10.95
C MET A 66 2.91 -1.66 11.92
N GLU A 67 3.80 -2.59 11.59
CA GLU A 67 5.01 -2.83 12.38
C GLU A 67 5.91 -1.59 12.41
N VAL A 68 6.13 -0.98 11.24
CA VAL A 68 6.90 0.27 11.12
C VAL A 68 6.22 1.38 11.91
N SER A 69 4.91 1.59 11.73
CA SER A 69 4.17 2.65 12.43
C SER A 69 4.25 2.52 13.95
N ARG A 70 4.09 1.31 14.50
CA ARG A 70 4.17 1.05 15.95
C ARG A 70 5.56 1.35 16.51
N LYS A 71 6.62 1.07 15.74
CA LYS A 71 7.99 1.35 16.16
C LYS A 71 8.24 2.86 16.28
N TYR A 72 7.62 3.68 15.44
CA TYR A 72 7.74 5.14 15.53
C TYR A 72 6.95 5.76 16.70
N GLU A 73 5.86 5.14 17.15
CA GLU A 73 5.08 5.64 18.31
C GLU A 73 5.76 5.35 19.67
N LEU A 74 6.70 4.40 19.71
CA LEU A 74 7.40 3.98 20.92
C LEU A 74 8.79 4.61 21.09
N ASN A 75 9.21 5.51 20.18
CA ASN A 75 10.44 6.30 20.27
C ASN A 75 10.10 7.79 20.40
#